data_AF-A0A349JZA9-F1
#
_entry.id   AF-A0A349JZA9-F1
#
_cell.length_a   1.000
_cell.length_b   1.000
_cell.length_c   1.000
_cell.angle_alpha   90.00
_cell.angle_beta   90.00
_cell.angle_gamma   90.00
#
_symmetry.space_group_name_H-M   'P 1'
#
loop_
_entity.id
_entity.type
_entity.pdbx_description
1 polymer ?
#
loop_
_entity_poly.entity_id
_entity_poly.type
_entity_poly.pdbx_seq_one_letter_code
_entity_poly.pdbx_strand_id
1 'polypeptide(L)' 'MKRRLSRLLAGVGSIFALAHPTMAETLEIGKALPRAEATNHKGQVVRIHEVAAEGLAFFFFYPKASTGG' A
#
# COMPACT_ATOMS: atom_id res chain seq x y z
N MET A 1 27.11 34.67 14.53
CA MET A 1 25.69 34.76 14.13
C MET A 1 25.22 33.73 13.08
N LYS A 2 26.09 32.89 12.47
CA LYS A 2 25.68 31.96 11.39
C LYS A 2 25.11 30.59 11.81
N ARG A 3 25.16 30.23 13.10
CA ARG A 3 24.73 28.91 13.62
C ARG A 3 23.24 28.79 13.99
N ARG A 4 22.50 29.91 14.02
CA ARG A 4 21.06 29.91 14.38
C ARG A 4 20.13 29.73 13.16
N LEU A 5 20.58 30.12 11.97
CA LEU A 5 19.78 29.99 10.73
C LEU A 5 19.65 28.53 10.27
N SER A 6 20.68 27.71 10.47
CA SER A 6 20.71 26.30 10.07
C SER A 6 19.79 25.40 10.88
N ARG A 7 19.43 25.78 12.11
CA ARG A 7 18.46 25.04 12.93
C ARG A 7 17.00 25.28 12.50
N LEU A 8 16.72 26.41 11.86
CA LEU A 8 15.38 26.73 11.35
C LEU A 8 15.08 26.00 10.04
N LEU A 9 16.05 25.83 9.14
CA LEU A 9 15.84 25.04 7.91
C LEU A 9 15.62 23.54 8.17
N ALA A 10 16.25 22.98 9.20
CA ALA A 10 16.07 21.57 9.57
C ALA A 10 14.66 21.26 10.12
N GLY A 11 13.93 22.27 10.63
CA GLY A 11 12.57 22.10 11.15
C GLY A 11 11.49 22.13 10.07
N VAL A 12 11.72 22.81 8.93
CA VAL A 12 10.71 22.95 7.87
C VAL A 12 10.62 21.69 6.99
N GLY A 13 11.73 20.96 6.82
CA GLY A 13 11.73 19.69 6.07
C GLY A 13 10.98 18.54 6.76
N SER A 14 10.71 18.65 8.06
CA SER A 14 10.07 17.58 8.86
C SER A 14 8.55 17.52 8.67
N ILE A 15 7.90 18.58 8.20
CA ILE A 15 6.43 18.65 8.11
C ILE A 15 5.93 18.07 6.76
N PHE A 16 6.79 18.03 5.75
CA PHE A 16 6.46 17.49 4.42
C PHE A 16 6.84 16.01 4.22
N ALA A 17 7.59 15.41 5.14
CA ALA A 17 8.02 14.00 5.03
C ALA A 17 6.92 12.98 5.37
N LEU A 18 5.79 13.39 5.95
CA LEU A 18 4.73 12.50 6.45
C LEU A 18 3.39 12.63 5.71
N ALA A 19 3.29 13.50 4.71
CA ALA A 19 2.01 13.91 4.12
C ALA A 19 1.74 13.37 2.71
N HIS A 20 2.43 12.30 2.28
CA HIS A 20 2.00 11.55 1.11
C HIS A 20 1.33 10.27 1.59
N PRO A 21 0.01 10.26 1.86
CA PRO A 21 -0.72 9.02 1.78
C PRO A 21 -0.48 8.50 0.36
N THR A 22 0.34 7.47 0.23
CA THR A 22 0.44 6.70 -0.99
C THR A 22 -0.90 5.99 -1.12
N MET A 23 -1.89 6.70 -1.64
CA MET A 23 -3.18 6.13 -1.95
C MET A 23 -2.91 5.01 -2.94
N ALA A 24 -3.33 3.80 -2.58
CA ALA A 24 -3.33 2.70 -3.52
C ALA A 24 -4.21 3.06 -4.72
N GLU A 25 -3.86 2.58 -5.91
CA GLU A 25 -4.69 2.76 -7.09
C GLU A 25 -6.07 2.15 -6.86
N THR A 26 -7.12 2.91 -7.22
CA THR A 26 -8.50 2.44 -7.13
C THR A 26 -8.74 1.31 -8.12
N LEU A 27 -9.37 0.24 -7.66
CA LEU A 27 -9.80 -0.84 -8.54
C LEU A 27 -11.10 -0.45 -9.26
N GLU A 28 -11.06 -0.46 -10.59
CA GLU A 28 -12.22 -0.18 -11.44
C GLU A 28 -12.72 -1.45 -12.15
N ILE A 29 -14.04 -1.57 -12.29
CA ILE A 29 -14.66 -2.69 -13.00
C ILE A 29 -14.26 -2.66 -14.47
N GLY A 30 -13.85 -3.81 -15.01
CA GLY A 30 -13.45 -3.96 -16.41
C GLY A 30 -12.00 -3.58 -16.72
N LYS A 31 -11.23 -3.09 -15.74
CA LYS A 31 -9.78 -2.92 -15.88
C LYS A 31 -9.05 -4.24 -15.64
N ALA A 32 -7.80 -4.29 -16.11
CA ALA A 32 -6.91 -5.41 -15.82
C ALA A 32 -6.71 -5.56 -14.30
N LEU A 33 -6.56 -6.80 -13.85
CA LEU A 33 -6.26 -7.08 -12.45
C LEU A 33 -4.88 -6.54 -12.05
N PRO A 34 -4.73 -6.08 -10.80
CA PRO A 34 -3.45 -5.60 -10.32
C PRO A 34 -2.43 -6.74 -10.22
N ARG A 35 -1.16 -6.41 -10.44
CA ARG A 35 -0.05 -7.32 -10.14
C ARG A 35 0.26 -7.28 -8.64
N ALA A 36 -0.60 -7.91 -7.86
CA ALA A 36 -0.41 -8.06 -6.42
C ALA A 36 0.03 -9.48 -6.06
N GLU A 37 0.89 -9.56 -5.06
CA GLU A 37 1.42 -10.82 -4.50
C GLU A 37 1.20 -10.82 -2.98
N ALA A 38 0.83 -11.98 -2.43
CA ALA A 38 0.65 -12.16 -1.00
C ALA A 38 1.07 -13.57 -0.59
N THR A 39 1.57 -13.70 0.64
CA THR A 39 1.86 -15.02 1.23
C THR A 39 0.61 -15.57 1.91
N ASN A 40 0.18 -16.77 1.54
CA ASN A 40 -0.99 -17.42 2.14
C ASN A 40 -0.65 -18.05 3.51
N HIS A 41 -1.66 -18.61 4.17
CA HIS A 41 -1.51 -19.27 5.48
C HIS A 41 -0.61 -20.51 5.48
N LYS A 42 -0.24 -21.04 4.30
CA LYS A 42 0.68 -22.18 4.13
C LYS A 42 2.12 -21.71 3.83
N GLY A 43 2.38 -20.40 3.83
CA GLY A 43 3.68 -19.84 3.49
C GLY A 43 3.97 -19.79 1.98
N GLN A 44 2.98 -20.03 1.13
CA GLN A 44 3.15 -20.01 -0.32
C GLN A 44 2.88 -18.61 -0.86
N VAL A 45 3.69 -18.17 -1.83
CA VAL A 45 3.45 -16.93 -2.58
C VAL A 45 2.27 -17.17 -3.52
N VAL A 46 1.28 -16.29 -3.44
CA VAL A 46 0.09 -16.27 -4.30
C VAL A 46 0.09 -14.96 -5.08
N ARG A 47 -0.06 -15.07 -6.40
CA ARG A 47 -0.09 -13.94 -7.32
C ARG A 47 -1.48 -13.79 -7.91
N ILE A 48 -2.12 -12.63 -7.68
CA ILE A 48 -3.52 -12.39 -8.06
C ILE A 48 -3.76 -12.64 -9.55
N HIS A 49 -2.85 -12.15 -10.39
CA HIS A 49 -2.97 -12.25 -11.84
C HIS A 49 -2.80 -13.68 -12.38
N GLU A 50 -2.03 -14.54 -11.69
CA GLU A 50 -1.86 -15.95 -12.07
C GLU A 50 -3.11 -16.74 -11.72
N VAL A 51 -3.61 -16.57 -10.49
CA VAL A 51 -4.84 -17.25 -10.01
C VAL A 51 -6.05 -16.90 -10.88
N ALA A 52 -6.17 -15.64 -11.29
CA ALA A 52 -7.27 -15.21 -12.15
C ALA A 52 -7.11 -15.59 -13.62
N ALA A 53 -5.92 -16.01 -14.07
CA ALA A 53 -5.74 -16.52 -15.42
C ALA A 53 -6.33 -17.94 -15.59
N GLU A 54 -6.49 -18.68 -14.49
CA GLU A 54 -7.06 -20.03 -14.47
C GLU A 54 -8.61 -20.04 -14.54
N GLY A 55 -9.26 -18.88 -14.39
CA GLY A 55 -10.71 -18.76 -14.42
C GLY A 55 -11.24 -17.61 -13.57
N LEU A 56 -12.40 -17.81 -12.92
CA LEU A 56 -12.98 -16.80 -12.03
C LEU A 56 -12.32 -16.86 -10.65
N ALA A 57 -11.76 -15.74 -10.20
CA ALA A 57 -11.22 -15.58 -8.86
C ALA A 57 -12.11 -14.66 -8.01
N PHE A 58 -12.44 -15.10 -6.78
CA PHE A 58 -13.19 -14.31 -5.81
C PHE A 58 -12.28 -13.84 -4.69
N PHE A 59 -12.26 -12.54 -4.43
CA PHE A 59 -11.47 -11.92 -3.37
C PHE A 59 -12.37 -11.46 -2.23
N PHE A 60 -12.06 -11.90 -1.02
CA PHE A 60 -12.76 -11.49 0.20
C PHE A 60 -11.77 -10.92 1.19
N PHE A 61 -11.97 -9.66 1.57
CA PHE A 61 -11.16 -9.00 2.59
C PHE A 61 -11.86 -9.15 3.93
N TYR A 62 -11.38 -10.08 4.75
CA TYR A 62 -11.83 -10.19 6.13
C TYR A 62 -10.94 -9.31 7.01
N PRO A 63 -11.45 -8.22 7.59
CA PRO A 63 -10.68 -7.43 8.53
C PRO A 63 -10.28 -8.35 9.68
N LYS A 64 -8.97 -8.50 9.90
CA LYS A 64 -8.49 -9.23 11.07
C LYS A 64 -9.08 -8.52 12.28
N ALA A 65 -9.71 -9.25 13.21
CA ALA A 65 -10.24 -8.63 14.43
C ALA A 65 -9.15 -7.73 15.02
N SER A 66 -9.48 -6.44 15.22
CA SER A 66 -8.59 -5.38 15.72
C SER A 66 -7.69 -4.62 14.71
N THR A 67 -7.84 -4.75 13.40
CA THR A 67 -7.31 -3.73 12.46
C THR A 67 -8.39 -2.70 12.17
N GLY A 68 -8.20 -1.46 12.63
CA GLY A 68 -9.08 -0.34 12.27
C GLY A 68 -9.12 -0.20 10.75
N GLY A 69 -10.33 -0.26 10.19
CA GLY A 69 -10.57 -0.05 8.76
C GLY A 69 -10.33 1.40 8.34
#